data_AF-A0A8K1DB06-F1
#
_entry.id   AF-A0A8K1DB06-F1
#
_cell.length_a   1.000
_cell.length_b   1.000
_cell.length_c   1.000
_cell.angle_alpha   90.00
_cell.angle_beta   90.00
_cell.angle_gamma   90.00
#
_symmetry.space_group_name_H-M   'P 1'
#
loop_
_entity.id
_entity.type
_entity.pdbx_description
1 polymer ?
#
loop_
_entity_poly.entity_id
_entity_poly.type
_entity_poly.pdbx_seq_one_letter_code
_entity_poly.pdbx_strand_id
1 'polypeptide(L)'
;MIHTGERPYECPQCGKRFQSSSSLLKNQSIHTDEKPFRCPDCRKGFKHNCTLIRHWCIHTGERPHKCGECGMSFNQRFSLICHQRTHTKERPYECEQCGKSFSDRSNLNRHQNTHAEERPYKCG
;
A
#
# COMPACT_ATOMS: atom_id res chain seq x y z
N MET A 1 -22.95 -0.89 24.14
CA MET A 1 -22.37 -0.18 22.97
C MET A 1 -22.80 -0.95 21.73
N ILE A 2 -23.85 -0.48 21.05
CA ILE A 2 -24.47 -1.18 19.92
C ILE A 2 -23.79 -0.68 18.65
N HIS A 3 -22.99 -1.51 17.99
CA HIS A 3 -22.53 -1.23 16.63
C HIS A 3 -23.66 -1.63 15.67
N THR A 4 -24.57 -0.72 15.33
CA THR A 4 -25.69 -1.00 14.42
C THR A 4 -25.26 -1.23 12.97
N GLY A 5 -23.98 -1.04 12.61
CA GLY A 5 -23.45 -1.33 11.29
C GLY A 5 -24.04 -0.48 10.14
N GLU A 6 -25.03 0.37 10.43
CA GLU A 6 -25.74 1.17 9.45
C GLU A 6 -24.79 2.13 8.72
N ARG A 7 -24.92 2.17 7.39
CA ARG A 7 -24.11 3.01 6.51
C ARG A 7 -25.02 3.98 5.77
N PRO A 8 -25.59 4.99 6.43
CA PRO A 8 -26.61 5.85 5.83
C PRO A 8 -26.02 6.80 4.77
N TYR A 9 -24.72 7.07 4.80
CA TYR A 9 -24.08 8.04 3.91
C TYR A 9 -23.57 7.38 2.63
N GLU A 10 -24.16 7.67 1.48
CA GLU A 10 -23.76 7.13 0.18
C GLU A 10 -22.91 8.11 -0.63
N CYS A 11 -21.87 7.59 -1.30
CA CYS A 11 -21.08 8.38 -2.23
C CYS A 11 -21.74 8.41 -3.61
N PRO A 12 -22.15 9.58 -4.13
CA PRO A 12 -22.85 9.68 -5.42
C PRO A 12 -21.98 9.29 -6.61
N GLN A 13 -20.64 9.27 -6.46
CA GLN A 13 -19.72 8.96 -7.56
C GLN A 13 -19.38 7.47 -7.68
N CYS A 14 -19.51 6.69 -6.61
CA CYS A 14 -19.14 5.26 -6.63
C CYS A 14 -20.12 4.34 -5.89
N GLY A 15 -21.23 4.86 -5.38
CA GLY A 15 -22.26 4.11 -4.64
C GLY A 15 -21.81 3.55 -3.28
N LYS A 16 -20.57 3.81 -2.84
CA LYS A 16 -20.06 3.29 -1.57
C LYS A 16 -20.76 3.95 -0.39
N ARG A 17 -21.17 3.13 0.58
CA ARG A 17 -21.85 3.57 1.80
C ARG A 17 -20.91 3.65 3.00
N PHE A 18 -21.10 4.65 3.84
CA PHE A 18 -20.26 4.96 5.01
C PHE A 18 -21.12 5.16 6.27
N GLN A 19 -20.53 4.84 7.42
CA GLN A 19 -21.18 4.99 8.73
C GLN A 19 -21.24 6.44 9.21
N SER A 20 -20.41 7.32 8.66
CA SER A 20 -20.36 8.74 9.04
C SER A 20 -20.13 9.66 7.84
N SER A 21 -20.66 10.88 7.92
CA SER A 21 -20.48 11.93 6.91
C SER A 21 -19.00 12.31 6.73
N SER A 22 -18.21 12.32 7.81
CA SER A 22 -16.76 12.57 7.76
C SER A 22 -16.02 11.51 6.94
N SER A 23 -16.47 10.25 6.99
CA SER A 23 -15.89 9.17 6.19
C SER A 23 -16.27 9.30 4.71
N LEU A 24 -17.51 9.71 4.42
CA LEU A 24 -17.95 10.04 3.07
C LEU A 24 -17.15 11.21 2.48
N LEU A 25 -16.94 12.29 3.22
CA LEU A 25 -16.18 13.46 2.76
C LEU A 25 -14.72 13.10 2.45
N LYS A 26 -14.08 12.28 3.31
CA LYS A 26 -12.75 11.72 3.03
C LYS A 26 -12.72 10.81 1.81
N ASN A 27 -13.80 10.06 1.56
CA ASN A 27 -13.92 9.29 0.33
C ASN A 27 -14.07 10.20 -0.88
N GLN A 28 -14.82 11.30 -0.79
CA GLN A 28 -14.99 12.21 -1.93
C GLN A 28 -13.67 12.79 -2.43
N SER A 29 -12.68 13.00 -1.56
CA SER A 29 -11.33 13.43 -1.97
C SER A 29 -10.54 12.35 -2.74
N ILE A 30 -11.00 11.11 -2.81
CA ILE A 30 -10.37 10.11 -3.69
C ILE A 30 -10.79 10.29 -5.14
N HIS A 31 -11.98 10.85 -5.36
CA HIS A 31 -12.53 11.10 -6.69
C HIS A 31 -11.98 12.37 -7.32
N THR A 32 -11.56 13.32 -6.49
CA THR A 32 -10.74 14.43 -6.94
C THR A 32 -9.28 13.96 -7.01
N ASP A 33 -8.55 14.32 -8.06
CA ASP A 33 -7.09 14.12 -8.13
C ASP A 33 -6.32 15.15 -7.29
N GLU A 34 -7.03 15.75 -6.33
CA GLU A 34 -6.53 16.82 -5.51
C GLU A 34 -5.45 16.27 -4.56
N LYS A 35 -4.28 16.90 -4.62
CA LYS A 35 -3.09 16.52 -3.86
C LYS A 35 -2.67 17.72 -3.00
N PRO A 36 -3.42 17.99 -1.91
CA PRO A 36 -3.22 19.19 -1.10
C PRO A 36 -1.86 19.20 -0.39
N PHE A 37 -1.27 18.03 -0.12
CA PHE A 37 0.03 17.93 0.54
C PHE A 37 1.13 17.85 -0.51
N ARG A 38 1.96 18.88 -0.63
CA ARG A 38 3.07 18.93 -1.60
C ARG A 38 4.42 18.81 -0.88
N CYS A 39 5.31 18.01 -1.46
CA CYS A 39 6.69 17.94 -1.02
C CYS A 39 7.40 19.28 -1.26
N PRO A 40 8.08 19.87 -0.27
CA PRO A 40 8.81 21.13 -0.47
C PRO A 40 9.98 20.96 -1.45
N ASP A 41 10.64 19.80 -1.44
CA ASP A 41 11.89 19.58 -2.19
C ASP A 41 11.63 19.25 -3.67
N CYS A 42 10.63 18.42 -3.97
CA CYS A 42 10.35 17.97 -5.35
C CYS A 42 8.97 18.36 -5.88
N ARG A 43 8.18 19.14 -5.12
CA ARG A 43 6.81 19.57 -5.46
C ARG A 43 5.79 18.46 -5.70
N LYS A 44 6.18 17.19 -5.55
CA LYS A 44 5.29 16.03 -5.72
C LYS A 44 4.12 16.12 -4.73
N GLY A 45 2.91 15.97 -5.26
CA GLY A 45 1.68 16.05 -4.49
C GLY A 45 1.19 14.70 -3.96
N PHE A 46 0.59 14.71 -2.77
CA PHE A 46 0.03 13.55 -2.09
C PHE A 46 -1.38 13.86 -1.57
N LYS A 47 -2.24 12.83 -1.56
CA LYS A 47 -3.60 12.94 -1.02
C LYS A 47 -3.66 12.99 0.51
N HIS A 48 -2.64 12.45 1.18
CA HIS A 48 -2.58 12.37 2.65
C HIS A 48 -1.23 12.80 3.18
N ASN A 49 -1.23 13.52 4.32
CA ASN A 49 -0.02 14.01 4.97
C ASN A 49 0.93 12.88 5.40
N CYS A 50 0.41 11.77 5.92
CA CYS A 50 1.24 10.62 6.29
C CYS A 50 2.03 10.04 5.11
N THR A 51 1.46 10.10 3.90
CA THR A 51 2.15 9.68 2.67
C THR A 51 3.24 10.67 2.28
N LEU A 52 3.02 11.97 2.47
CA LEU A 52 4.05 12.99 2.28
C LEU A 52 5.22 12.80 3.27
N ILE A 53 4.94 12.62 4.56
CA ILE A 53 5.98 12.39 5.59
C ILE A 53 6.81 11.16 5.24
N ARG A 54 6.17 10.05 4.88
CA ARG A 54 6.88 8.84 4.43
C ARG A 54 7.70 9.07 3.16
N HIS A 55 7.18 9.85 2.22
CA HIS A 55 7.90 10.20 1.01
C HIS A 55 9.14 11.03 1.32
N TRP A 56 9.07 11.92 2.32
CA TRP A 56 10.18 12.79 2.69
C TRP A 56 11.43 12.01 3.15
N CYS A 57 11.25 10.81 3.70
CA CYS A 57 12.36 9.88 3.99
C CYS A 57 13.23 9.53 2.76
N ILE A 58 12.72 9.71 1.54
CA ILE A 58 13.51 9.54 0.30
C ILE A 58 14.52 10.67 0.14
N HIS A 59 14.17 11.89 0.54
CA HIS A 59 15.05 13.05 0.45
C HIS A 59 16.08 13.07 1.59
N THR A 60 15.65 12.74 2.81
CA THR A 60 16.54 12.73 3.98
C THR A 60 17.40 11.47 4.07
N GLY A 61 17.03 10.40 3.37
CA GLY A 61 17.65 9.09 3.50
C GLY A 61 17.31 8.39 4.82
N GLU A 62 16.43 8.95 5.64
CA GLU A 62 16.04 8.37 6.92
C GLU A 62 15.40 6.99 6.73
N ARG A 63 15.84 6.06 7.58
CA ARG A 63 15.33 4.69 7.63
C ARG A 63 15.04 4.30 9.08
N PRO A 64 13.90 4.76 9.63
CA PRO A 64 13.61 4.64 11.07
C PRO A 64 13.45 3.19 11.55
N HIS A 65 13.18 2.25 10.65
CA HIS A 65 12.84 0.89 11.00
C HIS A 65 14.04 -0.04 10.82
N LYS A 66 14.79 -0.27 11.89
CA LYS A 66 15.98 -1.12 11.91
C LYS A 66 15.65 -2.58 12.26
N CYS A 67 16.24 -3.51 11.53
CA CYS A 67 16.22 -4.94 11.86
C CYS A 67 17.18 -5.20 13.03
N GLY A 68 16.67 -5.84 14.09
CA GLY A 68 17.47 -6.21 15.25
C GLY A 68 18.51 -7.29 14.97
N GLU A 69 18.26 -8.17 13.98
CA GLU A 69 19.12 -9.32 13.70
C GLU A 69 20.32 -8.98 12.82
N CYS A 70 20.12 -8.22 11.73
CA CYS A 70 21.19 -7.90 10.77
C CYS A 70 21.52 -6.41 10.68
N GLY A 71 20.83 -5.55 11.43
CA GLY A 71 21.05 -4.11 11.43
C GLY A 71 20.57 -3.34 10.19
N MET A 72 20.01 -4.02 9.18
CA MET A 72 19.45 -3.35 8.00
C MET A 72 18.27 -2.45 8.36
N SER A 73 18.23 -1.25 7.79
CA SER A 73 17.18 -0.26 8.08
C SER A 73 16.27 0.01 6.88
N PHE A 74 15.00 0.29 7.15
CA PHE A 74 13.94 0.52 6.17
C PHE A 74 13.19 1.82 6.45
N ASN A 75 12.68 2.45 5.39
CA ASN A 75 11.83 3.66 5.50
C ASN A 75 10.38 3.34 5.87
N GLN A 76 9.98 2.06 5.85
CA GLN A 76 8.63 1.62 6.13
C GLN A 76 8.63 0.38 7.03
N ARG A 77 7.72 0.36 8.01
CA ARG A 77 7.53 -0.77 8.92
C ARG A 77 7.18 -2.06 8.20
N PHE A 78 6.31 -2.01 7.18
CA PHE A 78 5.94 -3.20 6.40
C PHE A 78 7.16 -3.83 5.72
N SER A 79 8.06 -3.02 5.17
CA SER A 79 9.30 -3.50 4.54
C SER A 79 10.21 -4.20 5.55
N LEU A 80 10.30 -3.69 6.79
CA LEU A 80 11.02 -4.38 7.87
C LEU A 80 10.38 -5.73 8.20
N ILE A 81 9.05 -5.81 8.33
CA ILE A 81 8.35 -7.07 8.64
C ILE A 81 8.58 -8.10 7.53
N CYS A 82 8.43 -7.72 6.25
CA CYS A 82 8.71 -8.61 5.13
C CYS A 82 10.18 -9.03 5.08
N HIS A 83 11.11 -8.15 5.45
CA HIS A 83 12.51 -8.49 5.58
C HIS A 83 12.76 -9.50 6.71
N GLN A 84 12.15 -9.35 7.89
CA GLN A 84 12.32 -10.30 8.99
C GLN A 84 11.93 -11.73 8.61
N ARG A 85 10.96 -11.89 7.70
CA ARG A 85 10.61 -13.21 7.15
C ARG A 85 11.73 -13.89 6.38
N THR A 86 12.76 -13.17 5.92
CA THR A 86 13.93 -13.79 5.28
C THR A 86 14.82 -14.52 6.28
N HIS A 87 14.81 -14.10 7.55
CA HIS A 87 15.56 -14.76 8.61
C HIS A 87 14.82 -16.02 9.09
N THR A 88 13.49 -15.93 9.24
CA THR A 88 12.65 -17.06 9.67
C THR A 88 12.32 -18.04 8.56
N LYS A 89 12.57 -17.67 7.29
CA LYS A 89 12.15 -18.40 6.07
C LYS A 89 10.62 -18.58 5.97
N GLU A 90 9.84 -17.77 6.67
CA GLU A 90 8.37 -17.78 6.60
C GLU A 90 7.90 -17.29 5.22
N ARG A 91 7.03 -18.07 4.56
CA ARG A 91 6.50 -17.77 3.22
C ARG A 91 4.97 -17.94 3.20
N PRO A 92 4.21 -17.00 3.78
CA PRO A 92 2.76 -17.17 3.99
C PRO A 92 1.93 -17.15 2.70
N TYR A 93 2.50 -16.67 1.60
CA TYR A 93 1.77 -16.41 0.37
C TYR A 93 2.10 -17.49 -0.65
N GLU A 94 1.21 -18.47 -0.81
CA GLU A 94 1.38 -19.55 -1.76
C GLU A 94 0.70 -19.25 -3.10
N CYS A 95 1.34 -19.64 -4.19
CA CYS A 95 0.73 -19.65 -5.50
C CYS A 95 -0.10 -20.91 -5.69
N GLU A 96 -1.42 -20.76 -5.76
CA GLU A 96 -2.35 -21.90 -5.93
C GLU A 96 -2.13 -22.68 -7.23
N GLN A 97 -1.54 -22.06 -8.26
CA GLN A 97 -1.30 -22.73 -9.55
C GLN A 97 -0.06 -23.64 -9.54
N CYS A 98 0.98 -23.34 -8.75
CA CYS A 98 2.24 -24.08 -8.79
C CYS A 98 2.84 -24.43 -7.42
N GLY A 99 2.16 -24.11 -6.32
CA GLY A 99 2.60 -24.36 -4.94
C GLY A 99 3.77 -23.49 -4.47
N LYS A 100 4.28 -22.57 -5.29
CA LYS A 100 5.44 -21.75 -4.92
C LYS A 100 5.06 -20.69 -3.89
N SER A 101 5.73 -20.69 -2.75
CA SER A 101 5.45 -19.74 -1.65
C SER A 101 6.37 -18.51 -1.68
N PHE A 102 5.89 -17.39 -1.14
CA PHE A 102 6.57 -16.09 -1.11
C PHE A 102 6.43 -15.44 0.27
N SER A 103 7.42 -14.63 0.67
CA SER A 103 7.42 -13.87 1.94
C SER A 103 6.61 -12.57 1.89
N ASP A 104 6.25 -12.13 0.69
CA ASP A 104 5.49 -10.90 0.41
C ASP A 104 4.45 -11.15 -0.70
N ARG A 105 3.26 -10.54 -0.53
CA ARG A 105 2.14 -10.63 -1.46
C ARG A 105 2.44 -9.95 -2.80
N SER A 106 3.20 -8.86 -2.83
CA SER A 106 3.55 -8.22 -4.10
C SER A 106 4.43 -9.13 -4.97
N ASN A 107 5.33 -9.90 -4.35
CA ASN A 107 6.12 -10.91 -5.05
C ASN A 107 5.25 -12.07 -5.58
N LEU A 108 4.26 -12.54 -4.80
CA LEU A 108 3.28 -13.53 -5.27
C LEU A 108 2.50 -12.99 -6.48
N ASN A 109 1.95 -11.78 -6.41
CA ASN A 109 1.18 -11.19 -7.51
C ASN A 109 2.03 -11.07 -8.79
N ARG A 110 3.29 -10.61 -8.67
CA ARG A 110 4.22 -10.55 -9.82
C ARG A 110 4.50 -11.94 -10.39
N HIS A 111 4.63 -12.94 -9.53
CA HIS A 111 4.79 -14.32 -9.98
C HIS A 111 3.52 -14.85 -10.67
N GLN A 112 2.32 -14.55 -10.18
CA GLN A 112 1.08 -14.97 -10.84
C GLN A 112 0.98 -14.43 -12.28
N ASN A 113 1.51 -13.22 -12.54
CA ASN A 113 1.59 -12.68 -13.90
C ASN A 113 2.48 -13.51 -14.84
N THR A 114 3.38 -14.37 -14.33
CA THR A 114 4.18 -15.26 -15.19
C THR A 114 3.39 -16.48 -15.67
N HIS A 115 2.27 -16.78 -15.03
CA HIS A 115 1.35 -17.86 -15.44
C HIS A 115 0.28 -17.37 -16.41
N ALA A 116 0.02 -16.06 -16.42
CA ALA A 116 -0.80 -15.43 -17.44
C ALA A 116 0.03 -15.28 -18.72
N GLU A 117 -0.05 -16.26 -19.63
CA GLU A 117 0.58 -16.24 -20.96
C GLU A 117 -0.03 -15.20 -21.91
N GLU A 118 -0.25 -13.96 -21.47
CA GLU A 118 -0.56 -12.85 -22.37
C GLU A 118 0.44 -11.72 -22.14
N ARG A 119 1.38 -11.56 -23.09
CA ARG A 119 2.10 -10.30 -23.30
C ARG A 119 1.13 -9.36 -24.02
N PRO A 120 0.54 -8.33 -23.37
CA PRO A 120 -0.38 -7.42 -24.06
C PRO A 120 0.36 -6.45 -25.00
N TYR A 121 1.68 -6.37 -24.87
CA TYR A 121 2.49 -5.41 -25.62
C TYR A 121 3.02 -6.05 -26.89
N LYS A 122 2.27 -5.88 -27.99
CA LYS A 122 2.89 -5.80 -29.31
C LYS A 122 3.60 -4.45 -29.39
N CYS A 123 4.92 -4.47 -29.56
CA CYS A 123 5.67 -3.29 -29.96
C CYS A 123 5.23 -2.94 -31.40
N GLY A 124 4.70 -1.74 -31.58
CA GLY A 124 4.50 -1.13 -32.90
C GLY A 124 5.72 -0.34 -33.31
#